data_AF-A0AAW6Q7Z3-F1
#
_entry.id   AF-A0AAW6Q7Z3-F1
#
_cell.length_a   1.000
_cell.length_b   1.000
_cell.length_c   1.000
_cell.angle_alpha   90.00
_cell.angle_beta   90.00
_cell.angle_gamma   90.00
#
_symmetry.space_group_name_H-M   'P 1'
#
loop_
_entity.id
_entity.type
_entity.pdbx_description
1 polymer ?
#
loop_
_entity_poly.entity_id
_entity_poly.type
_entity_poly.pdbx_seq_one_letter_code
_entity_poly.pdbx_strand_id
1 'polypeptide(L)'
;MSLHFNSVALLLVVLALLGVLGNNSSITISATVLLLMQQTFLSKYIPFMEKYGLNIGVIILTIGVLSPIVAGKVKIPALMELLHWKMFLALAAGMLVAWLAGRGVPLMSSQPILLTGLLIGTILGVGFLGGIPVGPLIAAGILSLLLGKV
;
A
#
# COMPACT_ATOMS: atom_id res chain seq x y z
N MET A 1 3.91 -33.38 -12.61
CA MET A 1 3.49 -32.34 -11.64
C MET A 1 4.73 -31.95 -10.84
N SER A 2 5.69 -31.28 -11.48
CA SER A 2 6.92 -30.86 -10.83
C SER A 2 6.62 -29.61 -10.02
N LEU A 3 6.82 -29.68 -8.71
CA LEU A 3 6.98 -28.51 -7.86
C LEU A 3 8.25 -27.79 -8.33
N HIS A 4 8.12 -26.96 -9.37
CA HIS A 4 9.15 -25.99 -9.71
C HIS A 4 9.21 -25.02 -8.53
N PHE A 5 10.23 -25.18 -7.69
CA PHE A 5 10.56 -24.24 -6.62
C PHE A 5 10.79 -22.86 -7.25
N ASN A 6 9.71 -22.08 -7.31
CA ASN A 6 9.72 -20.74 -7.83
C ASN A 6 10.13 -19.81 -6.70
N SER A 7 11.25 -19.11 -6.86
CA SER A 7 11.78 -18.16 -5.87
C SER A 7 10.73 -17.14 -5.44
N VAL A 8 9.79 -16.78 -6.33
CA VAL A 8 8.67 -15.89 -6.02
C VAL A 8 7.65 -16.53 -5.08
N ALA A 9 7.36 -17.82 -5.23
CA ALA A 9 6.47 -18.54 -4.32
C ALA A 9 7.09 -18.64 -2.92
N LEU A 10 8.40 -18.87 -2.84
CA LEU A 10 9.13 -18.88 -1.57
C LEU A 10 9.07 -17.51 -0.88
N LEU A 11 9.26 -16.43 -1.64
CA LEU A 11 9.08 -15.06 -1.13
C LEU A 11 7.66 -14.87 -0.58
N LEU A 12 6.61 -15.22 -1.33
CA LEU A 12 5.23 -15.09 -0.88
C LEU A 12 4.91 -15.90 0.38
N VAL A 13 5.48 -17.10 0.53
CA VAL A 13 5.37 -17.91 1.76
C VAL A 13 6.00 -17.17 2.93
N VAL A 14 7.23 -16.65 2.77
CA VAL A 14 7.90 -15.87 3.82
C VAL A 14 7.08 -14.65 4.20
N LEU A 15 6.52 -13.92 3.22
CA LEU A 15 5.67 -12.77 3.49
C LEU A 15 4.38 -13.14 4.24
N ALA A 16 3.75 -14.27 3.89
CA ALA A 16 2.58 -14.75 4.61
C ALA A 16 2.90 -15.11 6.06
N LEU A 17 4.04 -15.79 6.31
CA LEU A 17 4.53 -16.11 7.65
C LEU A 17 4.83 -14.83 8.46
N LEU A 18 5.50 -13.85 7.86
CA LEU A 18 5.76 -12.56 8.49
C LEU A 18 4.46 -11.81 8.83
N GLY A 19 3.45 -11.88 7.96
CA GLY A 19 2.12 -11.34 8.25
C GLY A 19 1.47 -12.01 9.46
N VAL A 20 1.56 -13.33 9.58
CA VAL A 20 1.00 -14.08 10.72
C VAL A 20 1.75 -13.73 12.02
N LEU A 21 3.09 -13.71 11.98
CA LEU A 21 3.92 -13.34 13.13
C LEU A 21 3.69 -11.88 13.57
N GLY A 22 3.50 -10.98 12.60
CA GLY A 22 3.17 -9.58 12.83
C GLY A 22 1.69 -9.32 13.16
N ASN A 23 0.86 -10.35 13.32
CA ASN A 23 -0.60 -10.26 13.51
C ASN A 23 -1.29 -9.32 12.49
N ASN A 24 -0.78 -9.31 11.27
CA ASN A 24 -1.25 -8.43 10.22
C ASN A 24 -2.04 -9.17 9.15
N SER A 25 -3.36 -9.22 9.36
CA SER A 25 -4.29 -9.88 8.44
C SER A 25 -4.20 -9.35 7.01
N SER A 26 -3.91 -8.07 6.81
CA SER A 26 -3.79 -7.51 5.45
C SER A 26 -2.62 -8.12 4.68
N ILE A 27 -1.42 -8.21 5.28
CA ILE A 27 -0.25 -8.83 4.62
C ILE A 27 -0.51 -10.32 4.39
N THR A 28 -1.01 -11.03 5.39
CA THR A 28 -1.28 -12.47 5.29
C THR A 28 -2.27 -12.77 4.17
N ILE A 29 -3.42 -12.06 4.14
CA ILE A 29 -4.45 -12.28 3.12
C ILE A 29 -3.89 -11.96 1.72
N SER A 30 -3.23 -10.82 1.54
CA SER A 30 -2.67 -10.46 0.23
C SER A 30 -1.62 -11.46 -0.26
N ALA A 31 -0.68 -11.87 0.60
CA ALA A 31 0.36 -12.83 0.25
C ALA A 31 -0.21 -14.23 -0.07
N THR A 32 -1.15 -14.72 0.75
CA THR A 32 -1.81 -16.01 0.51
C THR A 32 -2.64 -16.01 -0.76
N VAL A 33 -3.42 -14.95 -1.03
CA VAL A 33 -4.21 -14.84 -2.26
C VAL A 33 -3.30 -14.85 -3.49
N LEU A 34 -2.21 -14.06 -3.49
CA LEU A 34 -1.25 -14.04 -4.59
C LEU A 34 -0.56 -15.40 -4.78
N LEU A 35 -0.22 -16.09 -3.68
CA LEU A 35 0.35 -17.44 -3.73
C LEU A 35 -0.62 -18.42 -4.38
N LEU A 36 -1.88 -18.42 -3.97
CA LEU A 36 -2.92 -19.27 -4.56
C LEU A 36 -3.16 -18.95 -6.04
N MET A 37 -3.19 -17.66 -6.40
CA MET A 37 -3.31 -17.24 -7.80
C MET A 37 -2.12 -17.70 -8.65
N GLN A 38 -0.90 -17.65 -8.11
CA GLN A 38 0.31 -18.08 -8.81
C GLN A 38 0.35 -19.60 -9.04
N GLN A 39 -0.12 -20.39 -8.07
CA GLN A 39 -0.10 -21.86 -8.15
C GLN A 39 -1.25 -22.46 -8.97
N THR A 40 -2.28 -21.67 -9.29
CA THR A 40 -3.47 -22.12 -10.02
C THR A 40 -3.54 -21.50 -11.43
N PHE A 41 -4.56 -21.86 -12.21
CA PHE A 41 -4.84 -21.25 -13.51
C PHE A 41 -5.19 -19.74 -13.42
N LEU A 42 -5.36 -19.19 -12.22
CA LEU A 42 -5.64 -17.77 -11.99
C LEU A 42 -4.42 -16.86 -12.25
N SER A 43 -3.24 -17.43 -12.52
CA SER A 43 -2.04 -16.67 -12.90
C SER A 43 -2.27 -15.74 -14.10
N LYS A 44 -3.20 -16.07 -14.99
CA LYS A 44 -3.65 -15.22 -16.11
C LYS A 44 -4.20 -13.86 -15.66
N TYR A 45 -4.74 -13.75 -14.44
CA TYR A 45 -5.31 -12.52 -13.90
C TYR A 45 -4.30 -11.66 -13.13
N ILE A 46 -3.08 -12.15 -12.88
CA ILE A 46 -2.03 -11.38 -12.19
C ILE A 46 -1.71 -10.06 -12.93
N PRO A 47 -1.55 -10.01 -14.27
CA PRO A 47 -1.30 -8.75 -14.98
C PRO A 47 -2.45 -7.73 -14.84
N PHE A 48 -3.69 -8.22 -14.72
CA PHE A 48 -4.85 -7.35 -14.47
C PHE A 48 -4.77 -6.73 -13.06
N MET A 49 -4.40 -7.55 -12.06
CA MET A 49 -4.19 -7.09 -10.68
C MET A 49 -3.05 -6.08 -10.59
N GLU A 50 -1.97 -6.27 -11.32
CA GLU A 50 -0.83 -5.34 -11.38
C GLU A 50 -1.23 -3.99 -11.97
N LYS A 51 -2.02 -4.00 -13.06
CA LYS A 51 -2.43 -2.77 -13.77
C LYS A 51 -3.52 -1.98 -13.05
N TYR A 52 -4.52 -2.65 -12.49
CA TYR A 52 -5.71 -2.01 -11.93
C TYR A 52 -5.84 -2.14 -10.42
N GLY A 53 -5.12 -3.06 -9.77
CA GLY A 53 -5.28 -3.37 -8.35
C GLY A 53 -5.03 -2.16 -7.45
N LEU A 54 -4.00 -1.35 -7.74
CA LEU A 54 -3.76 -0.12 -6.98
C LEU A 54 -4.89 0.89 -7.15
N ASN A 55 -5.38 1.10 -8.38
CA ASN A 55 -6.45 2.06 -8.66
C ASN A 55 -7.75 1.64 -7.96
N ILE A 56 -8.13 0.36 -8.08
CA ILE A 56 -9.29 -0.21 -7.38
C ILE A 56 -9.11 -0.07 -5.86
N GLY A 57 -7.94 -0.37 -5.33
CA GLY A 57 -7.62 -0.23 -3.91
C GLY A 57 -7.79 1.20 -3.42
N VAL A 58 -7.26 2.19 -4.14
CA VAL A 58 -7.40 3.61 -3.80
C VAL A 58 -8.87 4.04 -3.84
N ILE A 59 -9.65 3.60 -4.83
CA ILE A 59 -11.09 3.89 -4.91
C ILE A 59 -11.83 3.31 -3.69
N ILE A 60 -11.54 2.07 -3.31
CA ILE A 60 -12.17 1.45 -2.12
C ILE A 60 -11.77 2.21 -0.84
N LEU A 61 -10.49 2.60 -0.72
CA LEU A 61 -10.00 3.39 0.41
C LEU A 61 -10.69 4.77 0.49
N THR A 62 -10.84 5.48 -0.64
CA THR A 62 -11.49 6.80 -0.65
C THR A 62 -12.97 6.70 -0.29
N ILE A 63 -13.68 5.67 -0.77
CA ILE A 63 -15.06 5.39 -0.34
C ILE A 63 -15.12 5.18 1.17
N GLY A 64 -14.18 4.41 1.75
CA GLY A 64 -14.09 4.19 3.20
C GLY A 64 -13.89 5.49 3.98
N VAL A 65 -13.02 6.39 3.50
CA VAL A 65 -12.76 7.69 4.13
C VAL A 65 -13.94 8.66 4.00
N LEU A 66 -14.71 8.61 2.90
CA LEU A 66 -15.88 9.46 2.69
C LEU A 66 -17.15 8.93 3.39
N SER A 67 -17.21 7.64 3.71
CA SER A 67 -18.37 7.01 4.35
C SER A 67 -18.86 7.70 5.64
N PRO A 68 -17.99 8.15 6.57
CA PRO A 68 -18.42 8.88 7.77
C PRO A 68 -19.15 10.20 7.49
N ILE A 69 -18.88 10.85 6.35
CA ILE A 69 -19.55 12.08 5.92
C ILE A 69 -20.99 11.77 5.53
N VAL A 70 -21.19 10.73 4.73
CA VAL A 70 -22.52 10.26 4.31
C VAL A 70 -23.31 9.72 5.50
N ALA A 71 -22.64 9.08 6.45
CA ALA A 71 -23.25 8.59 7.70
C ALA A 71 -23.59 9.72 8.70
N GLY A 72 -23.31 10.99 8.38
CA GLY A 72 -23.59 12.15 9.25
C GLY A 72 -22.71 12.22 10.51
N LYS A 73 -21.64 11.41 10.59
CA LYS A 73 -20.71 11.40 11.73
C LYS A 73 -19.75 12.59 11.71
N VAL A 74 -19.49 13.13 10.52
CA VAL A 74 -18.64 14.32 10.32
C VAL A 74 -19.54 15.50 9.94
N LYS A 75 -19.60 16.50 10.82
CA LYS A 75 -20.25 17.77 10.50
C LYS A 75 -19.28 18.65 9.72
N ILE A 76 -19.79 19.40 8.75
CA ILE A 76 -18.98 20.39 8.03
C ILE A 76 -18.54 21.45 9.05
N PRO A 77 -17.23 21.62 9.29
CA PRO A 77 -16.73 22.59 10.26
C PRO A 77 -17.11 24.01 9.83
N ALA A 78 -17.30 24.89 10.81
CA ALA A 78 -17.58 26.29 10.53
C ALA A 78 -16.35 26.97 9.89
N LEU A 79 -16.55 28.05 9.13
CA LEU A 79 -15.45 28.75 8.43
C LEU A 79 -14.34 29.23 9.39
N MET A 80 -14.70 29.55 10.64
CA MET A 80 -13.75 29.90 11.70
C MET A 80 -12.90 28.71 12.16
N GLU A 81 -13.44 27.49 12.18
CA GLU A 81 -12.70 26.29 12.57
C GLU A 81 -11.69 25.88 11.49
N LEU A 82 -11.98 26.19 10.22
CA LEU A 82 -11.05 26.00 9.10
C LEU A 82 -9.81 26.90 9.20
N LEU A 83 -9.91 28.04 9.89
CA LEU A 83 -8.80 28.98 10.13
C LEU A 83 -7.92 28.57 11.32
N HIS A 84 -8.25 27.50 12.05
CA HIS A 84 -7.36 27.00 13.08
C HIS A 84 -6.06 26.45 12.49
N TRP A 85 -4.94 26.77 13.15
CA TRP A 85 -3.60 26.32 12.75
C TRP A 85 -3.49 24.79 12.57
N LYS A 86 -4.25 24.03 13.38
CA LYS A 86 -4.32 22.56 13.28
C LYS A 86 -4.89 22.11 11.94
N MET A 87 -5.85 22.86 11.40
CA MET A 87 -6.50 22.54 10.14
C MET A 87 -5.59 22.88 8.96
N PHE A 88 -4.84 23.98 9.04
CA PHE A 88 -3.80 24.29 8.07
C PHE A 88 -2.71 23.20 8.02
N LEU A 89 -2.22 22.74 9.18
CA LEU A 89 -1.27 21.63 9.25
C LEU A 89 -1.83 20.34 8.63
N ALA A 90 -3.09 20.00 8.93
CA ALA A 90 -3.71 18.80 8.38
C ALA A 90 -3.85 18.88 6.85
N LEU A 91 -4.21 20.05 6.30
CA LEU A 91 -4.25 20.29 4.86
C LEU A 91 -2.85 20.18 4.23
N ALA A 92 -1.85 20.81 4.84
CA ALA A 92 -0.46 20.75 4.38
C ALA A 92 0.07 19.32 4.38
N ALA A 93 -0.13 18.57 5.47
CA ALA A 93 0.27 17.17 5.57
C ALA A 93 -0.45 16.30 4.52
N GLY A 94 -1.76 16.49 4.33
CA GLY A 94 -2.53 15.77 3.31
C GLY A 94 -2.02 16.03 1.89
N MET A 95 -1.76 17.30 1.55
CA MET A 95 -1.20 17.67 0.24
C MET A 95 0.19 17.06 0.01
N LEU A 96 1.06 17.10 1.03
CA LEU A 96 2.40 16.52 0.95
C LEU A 96 2.35 15.00 0.73
N VAL A 97 1.54 14.28 1.49
CA VAL A 97 1.43 12.81 1.36
C VAL A 97 0.83 12.42 0.01
N ALA A 98 -0.20 13.13 -0.46
CA ALA A 98 -0.79 12.87 -1.78
C ALA A 98 0.22 13.09 -2.91
N TRP A 99 1.02 14.15 -2.81
CA TRP A 99 2.08 14.44 -3.78
C TRP A 99 3.20 13.39 -3.77
N LEU A 100 3.64 12.95 -2.58
CA LEU A 100 4.61 11.85 -2.43
C LEU A 100 4.07 10.56 -3.06
N ALA A 101 2.83 10.18 -2.74
CA ALA A 101 2.21 8.99 -3.29
C ALA A 101 2.15 9.03 -4.83
N GLY A 102 1.77 10.18 -5.41
CA GLY A 102 1.76 10.37 -6.87
C GLY A 102 3.14 10.19 -7.52
N ARG A 103 4.21 10.63 -6.85
CA ARG A 103 5.60 10.38 -7.30
C ARG A 103 6.09 8.95 -7.10
N GLY A 104 5.53 8.22 -6.15
CA GLY A 104 5.89 6.83 -5.89
C GLY A 104 5.44 5.86 -6.99
N VAL A 105 4.32 6.15 -7.67
CA VAL A 105 3.74 5.24 -8.69
C VAL A 105 4.73 4.97 -9.84
N PRO A 106 5.33 5.98 -10.51
CA PRO A 106 6.27 5.74 -11.60
C PRO A 106 7.49 4.91 -11.18
N LEU A 107 8.05 5.16 -9.99
CA LEU A 107 9.22 4.41 -9.49
C LEU A 107 8.95 2.92 -9.34
N MET A 108 7.76 2.57 -8.85
CA MET A 108 7.37 1.16 -8.68
C MET A 108 7.32 0.43 -10.01
N SER A 109 6.90 1.12 -11.08
CA SER A 109 6.85 0.56 -12.44
C SER A 109 8.24 0.53 -13.11
N SER A 110 9.09 1.53 -12.86
CA SER A 110 10.41 1.64 -13.50
C SER A 110 11.49 0.80 -12.84
N GLN A 111 11.43 0.55 -11.53
CA GLN A 111 12.47 -0.17 -10.78
C GLN A 111 11.87 -1.23 -9.82
N PRO A 112 11.51 -2.43 -10.34
CA PRO A 112 10.92 -3.50 -9.54
C PRO A 112 11.81 -4.01 -8.39
N ILE A 113 13.13 -3.84 -8.51
CA ILE A 113 14.06 -4.22 -7.45
C ILE A 113 13.90 -3.34 -6.20
N LEU A 114 13.65 -2.04 -6.38
CA LEU A 114 13.38 -1.12 -5.27
C LEU A 114 12.04 -1.43 -4.62
N LEU A 115 11.03 -1.80 -5.40
CA LEU A 115 9.74 -2.25 -4.90
C LEU A 115 9.90 -3.43 -3.93
N THR A 116 10.73 -4.42 -4.29
CA THR A 116 10.99 -5.57 -3.42
C THR A 116 11.60 -5.14 -2.08
N GLY A 117 12.60 -4.25 -2.10
CA GLY A 117 13.20 -3.71 -0.88
C GLY A 117 12.22 -2.90 -0.03
N LEU A 118 11.37 -2.08 -0.67
CA LEU A 118 10.32 -1.30 0.00
C LEU A 118 9.27 -2.21 0.65
N LEU A 119 8.86 -3.30 -0.01
CA LEU A 119 7.93 -4.28 0.55
C LEU A 119 8.54 -4.97 1.78
N ILE A 120 9.78 -5.42 1.71
CA ILE A 120 10.47 -6.03 2.85
C ILE A 120 10.56 -5.02 4.01
N GLY A 121 11.01 -3.79 3.74
CA GLY A 121 11.15 -2.75 4.76
C GLY A 121 9.83 -2.38 5.43
N THR A 122 8.76 -2.24 4.65
CA THR A 122 7.41 -1.94 5.19
C THR A 122 6.86 -3.09 6.03
N ILE A 123 7.10 -4.34 5.64
CA ILE A 123 6.65 -5.51 6.40
C ILE A 123 7.43 -5.65 7.71
N LEU A 124 8.75 -5.44 7.68
CA LEU A 124 9.56 -5.39 8.90
C LEU A 124 9.09 -4.26 9.82
N GLY A 125 8.83 -3.07 9.27
CA GLY A 125 8.28 -1.95 10.04
C GLY A 125 6.94 -2.28 10.69
N VAL A 126 6.04 -2.95 9.98
CA VAL A 126 4.76 -3.41 10.54
C VAL A 126 4.99 -4.45 11.65
N GLY A 127 5.82 -5.46 11.41
CA GLY A 127 6.07 -6.54 12.36
C GLY A 127 6.80 -6.11 13.64
N PHE A 128 7.74 -5.16 13.55
CA PHE A 128 8.55 -4.72 14.68
C PHE A 128 8.06 -3.43 15.34
N LEU A 129 7.44 -2.51 14.59
CA LEU A 129 7.00 -1.20 15.09
C LEU A 129 5.48 -1.10 15.28
N GLY A 130 4.72 -2.17 14.98
CA GLY A 130 3.26 -2.19 15.15
C GLY A 130 2.50 -1.31 14.15
N GLY A 131 3.09 -1.02 12.99
CA GLY A 131 2.47 -0.20 11.94
C GLY A 131 1.35 -0.92 11.18
N ILE A 132 0.71 -0.20 10.26
CA ILE A 132 -0.29 -0.76 9.31
C ILE A 132 0.33 -0.78 7.90
N PRO A 133 0.18 -1.87 7.12
CA PRO A 133 0.73 -1.97 5.78
C PRO A 133 -0.16 -1.20 4.82
N VAL A 134 0.24 0.04 4.55
CA VAL A 134 -0.44 0.94 3.60
C VAL A 134 0.06 0.74 2.16
N GLY A 135 0.88 -0.29 1.95
CA GLY A 135 1.60 -0.56 0.69
C GLY A 135 2.89 0.26 0.55
N PRO A 136 3.69 -0.04 -0.48
CA PRO A 136 4.98 0.60 -0.71
C PRO A 136 4.86 2.01 -1.31
N LEU A 137 3.65 2.49 -1.60
CA LEU A 137 3.42 3.71 -2.38
C LEU A 137 3.99 4.98 -1.71
N ILE A 138 3.72 5.18 -0.42
CA ILE A 138 4.21 6.35 0.31
C ILE A 138 5.74 6.26 0.48
N ALA A 139 6.24 5.07 0.79
CA ALA A 139 7.67 4.81 0.94
C ALA A 139 8.43 5.02 -0.39
N ALA A 140 7.84 4.59 -1.52
CA ALA A 140 8.33 4.89 -2.87
C ALA A 140 8.34 6.39 -3.14
N GLY A 141 7.29 7.11 -2.72
CA GLY A 141 7.23 8.57 -2.79
C GLY A 141 8.38 9.25 -2.05
N ILE A 142 8.67 8.84 -0.83
CA ILE A 142 9.80 9.36 -0.04
C ILE A 142 11.13 9.00 -0.71
N LEU A 143 11.29 7.74 -1.13
CA LEU A 143 12.49 7.27 -1.82
C LEU A 143 12.74 8.04 -3.13
N SER A 144 11.67 8.44 -3.84
CA SER A 144 11.76 9.28 -5.04
C SER A 144 12.39 10.63 -4.82
N LEU A 145 12.23 11.19 -3.62
CA LEU A 145 12.87 12.46 -3.29
C LEU A 145 14.36 12.29 -3.04
N LEU A 146 14.74 11.14 -2.45
CA LEU A 146 16.12 10.85 -2.08
C LEU A 146 16.97 10.41 -3.28
N LEU A 147 16.39 9.59 -4.18
CA LEU A 147 17.09 9.09 -5.37
C LEU A 147 17.13 10.11 -6.52
N GLY A 148 16.42 11.23 -6.42
CA GLY A 148 16.30 12.21 -7.50
C GLY A 148 15.34 11.77 -8.60
N LYS A 149 15.18 12.61 -9.64
CA LYS A 149 14.30 12.30 -10.78
C LYS A 149 14.75 11.01 -11.46
N VAL A 150 13.90 9.98 -11.36
CA VAL A 150 13.81 8.88 -12.33
C VAL A 150 12.90 9.31 -13.47
#